data_AF-A0A9R0JP45-F1
#
_entry.id   AF-A0A9R0JP45-F1
#
_cell.length_a   1.000
_cell.length_b   1.000
_cell.length_c   1.000
_cell.angle_alpha   90.00
_cell.angle_beta   90.00
_cell.angle_gamma   90.00
#
_symmetry.space_group_name_H-M   'P 1'
#
loop_
_entity.id
_entity.type
_entity.pdbx_description
1 polymer ?
#
loop_
_entity_poly.entity_id
_entity_poly.type
_entity_poly.pdbx_seq_one_letter_code
_entity_poly.pdbx_strand_id
1 'polypeptide(L)'
;MQIVSEQKTSRQSISSKQVDGPNIKNRAVKVDIPDIVSVSASADLTLPPGVGLFIDTIHGPVYLVADSWESLDGWLDAIRLVYTIFARGKSDVLAGVITG
;
A
#
# COMPACT_ATOMS: atom_id res chain seq x y z
N MET A 1 21.20 -34.67 27.50
CA MET A 1 20.86 -33.41 26.82
C MET A 1 19.77 -33.72 25.80
N GLN A 2 18.57 -33.18 26.06
CA GLN A 2 17.52 -32.71 25.13
C GLN A 2 17.27 -33.46 23.79
N ILE A 3 16.18 -34.25 23.73
CA ILE A 3 14.83 -34.01 23.11
C ILE A 3 14.75 -34.41 21.61
N VAL A 4 14.05 -35.50 21.23
CA VAL A 4 12.59 -35.61 20.92
C VAL A 4 12.23 -34.77 19.69
N SER A 5 11.60 -35.22 18.60
CA SER A 5 11.06 -36.52 18.17
C SER A 5 10.76 -36.44 16.68
N GLU A 6 10.84 -37.59 16.00
CA GLU A 6 10.22 -37.88 14.71
C GLU A 6 8.70 -37.68 14.79
N GLN A 7 8.03 -37.33 13.66
CA GLN A 7 6.76 -37.92 13.21
C GLN A 7 6.45 -37.49 11.75
N LYS A 8 6.62 -38.48 10.88
CA LYS A 8 6.18 -38.61 9.49
C LYS A 8 4.70 -38.25 9.32
N THR A 9 4.37 -37.41 8.34
CA THR A 9 3.06 -37.43 7.66
C THR A 9 3.24 -37.01 6.20
N SER A 10 3.15 -38.00 5.30
CA SER A 10 2.89 -37.80 3.89
C SER A 10 1.57 -37.06 3.70
N ARG A 11 1.52 -36.09 2.77
CA ARG A 11 0.49 -36.00 1.74
C ARG A 11 0.76 -34.85 0.76
N GLN A 12 0.69 -35.24 -0.51
CA GLN A 12 0.34 -34.42 -1.66
C GLN A 12 1.37 -33.40 -2.14
N SER A 13 2.11 -33.83 -3.17
CA SER A 13 2.52 -32.99 -4.29
C SER A 13 1.31 -32.20 -4.82
N ILE A 14 1.16 -30.97 -4.34
CA ILE A 14 0.22 -30.01 -4.91
C ILE A 14 0.91 -29.47 -6.15
N SER A 15 0.50 -30.01 -7.30
CA SER A 15 0.67 -29.36 -8.59
C SER A 15 0.19 -27.93 -8.40
N SER A 16 1.13 -26.99 -8.36
CA SER A 16 0.85 -25.57 -8.49
C SER A 16 0.24 -25.38 -9.87
N LYS A 17 -1.08 -25.60 -9.97
CA LYS A 17 -1.90 -24.95 -10.98
C LYS A 17 -1.60 -23.47 -10.80
N GLN A 18 -0.77 -22.96 -11.71
CA GLN A 18 -0.64 -21.55 -11.99
C GLN A 18 -2.06 -21.07 -12.26
N VAL A 19 -2.71 -20.59 -11.21
CA VAL A 19 -3.94 -19.81 -11.34
C VAL A 19 -3.48 -18.60 -12.12
N ASP A 20 -3.91 -18.53 -13.37
CA ASP A 20 -3.77 -17.36 -14.22
C ASP A 20 -4.50 -16.23 -13.50
N GLY A 21 -3.78 -15.57 -12.59
CA GLY A 21 -4.25 -14.39 -11.90
C GLY A 21 -4.54 -13.35 -12.96
N PRO A 22 -5.65 -12.60 -12.84
CA PRO A 22 -6.01 -11.58 -13.80
C PRO A 22 -4.78 -10.71 -14.02
N ASN A 23 -4.43 -10.40 -15.27
CA ASN A 23 -3.24 -9.66 -15.66
C ASN A 23 -3.10 -8.35 -14.84
N ILE A 24 -2.48 -8.40 -13.65
CA ILE A 24 -2.30 -7.25 -12.72
C ILE A 24 -1.11 -6.40 -13.17
N LYS A 25 -0.70 -6.50 -14.44
CA LYS A 25 0.54 -5.90 -14.90
C LYS A 25 0.39 -4.40 -15.18
N ASN A 26 -0.80 -3.81 -15.01
CA ASN A 26 -1.05 -2.40 -15.34
C ASN A 26 -2.29 -1.76 -14.67
N ARG A 27 -2.75 -2.24 -13.51
CA ARG A 27 -3.86 -1.57 -12.81
C ARG A 27 -3.30 -0.46 -11.94
N ALA A 28 -3.23 0.76 -12.48
CA ALA A 28 -2.93 1.94 -11.68
C ALA A 28 -4.04 2.14 -10.62
N VAL A 29 -3.62 2.45 -9.39
CA VAL A 29 -4.52 2.84 -8.31
C VAL A 29 -4.76 4.35 -8.44
N LYS A 30 -6.00 4.75 -8.72
CA LYS A 30 -6.41 6.15 -8.77
C LYS A 30 -7.16 6.50 -7.50
N VAL A 31 -6.74 7.55 -6.82
CA VAL A 31 -7.44 8.16 -5.68
C VAL A 31 -7.64 9.63 -5.98
N ASP A 32 -8.88 10.08 -5.98
CA ASP A 32 -9.20 11.50 -6.15
C ASP A 32 -9.00 12.23 -4.81
N ILE A 33 -8.31 13.38 -4.85
CA ILE A 33 -8.00 14.18 -3.65
C ILE A 33 -9.23 14.49 -2.77
N PRO A 34 -10.41 14.90 -3.31
CA PRO A 34 -11.57 15.19 -2.47
C PRO A 34 -12.15 13.96 -1.76
N ASP A 35 -11.82 12.75 -2.23
CA ASP A 35 -12.34 11.51 -1.66
C ASP A 35 -11.50 11.02 -0.48
N ILE A 36 -10.33 11.62 -0.24
CA ILE A 36 -9.43 11.27 0.86
C ILE A 36 -10.02 11.75 2.18
N VAL A 37 -10.33 10.79 3.06
CA VAL A 37 -10.80 11.05 4.42
C VAL A 37 -9.63 11.15 5.38
N SER A 38 -8.69 10.21 5.30
CA SER A 38 -7.50 10.20 6.14
C SER A 38 -6.35 9.43 5.50
N VAL A 39 -5.13 9.70 5.94
CA VAL A 39 -3.94 8.97 5.51
C VAL A 39 -3.09 8.67 6.75
N SER A 40 -2.67 7.41 6.90
CA SER A 40 -1.87 6.97 8.04
C SER A 40 -0.88 5.86 7.67
N ALA A 41 0.14 5.70 8.50
CA ALA A 41 0.99 4.53 8.47
C ALA A 41 0.21 3.32 8.98
N SER A 42 0.32 2.18 8.28
CA SER A 42 -0.25 0.91 8.70
C SER A 42 0.86 -0.07 9.02
N ALA A 43 0.75 -0.68 10.20
CA ALA A 43 1.55 -1.82 10.62
C ALA A 43 0.73 -3.12 10.56
N ASP A 44 -0.37 -3.15 9.81
CA ASP A 44 -1.21 -4.35 9.73
C ASP A 44 -0.45 -5.52 9.11
N LEU A 45 -0.14 -6.50 9.97
CA LEU A 45 0.75 -7.65 9.74
C LEU A 45 0.18 -8.69 8.77
N THR A 46 -0.97 -8.42 8.17
CA THR A 46 -1.60 -9.26 7.13
C THR A 46 -1.05 -8.98 5.73
N LEU A 47 -0.39 -7.83 5.55
CA LEU A 47 0.28 -7.45 4.32
C LEU A 47 1.68 -8.12 4.23
N PRO A 48 2.24 -8.29 3.01
CA PRO A 48 3.61 -8.75 2.83
C PRO A 48 4.59 -7.94 3.70
N PRO A 49 5.72 -8.52 4.15
CA PRO A 49 6.67 -7.85 5.01
C PRO A 49 7.09 -6.51 4.40
N GLY A 50 6.77 -5.41 5.09
CA GLY A 50 7.00 -4.06 4.59
C GLY A 50 6.29 -3.01 5.45
N VAL A 51 6.54 -1.75 5.12
CA VAL A 51 5.94 -0.61 5.80
C VAL A 51 4.67 -0.20 5.06
N GLY A 52 3.51 -0.28 5.72
CA GLY A 52 2.22 -0.03 5.07
C GLY A 52 1.82 1.45 5.06
N LEU A 53 1.24 1.90 3.95
CA LEU A 53 0.51 3.17 3.86
C LEU A 53 -0.98 2.87 3.70
N PHE A 54 -1.79 3.51 4.52
CA PHE A 54 -3.24 3.40 4.51
C PHE A 54 -3.86 4.73 4.09
N ILE A 55 -4.63 4.71 3.01
CA ILE A 55 -5.39 5.86 2.52
C ILE A 55 -6.86 5.49 2.67
N ASP A 56 -7.54 6.14 3.60
CA ASP A 56 -8.97 5.99 3.78
C ASP A 56 -9.72 6.92 2.83
N THR A 57 -10.63 6.35 2.05
CA THR A 57 -11.44 7.11 1.09
C THR A 57 -12.91 6.81 1.28
N ILE A 58 -13.79 7.68 0.79
CA ILE A 58 -15.24 7.45 0.80
C ILE A 58 -15.67 6.19 0.03
N HIS A 59 -14.81 5.70 -0.88
CA HIS A 59 -15.05 4.49 -1.68
C HIS A 59 -14.48 3.22 -1.04
N GLY A 60 -13.82 3.36 0.12
CA GLY A 60 -13.15 2.29 0.83
C GLY A 60 -11.64 2.51 0.93
N PRO A 61 -10.96 1.73 1.80
CA PRO A 61 -9.55 1.91 2.06
C PRO A 61 -8.67 1.39 0.92
N VAL A 62 -7.56 2.10 0.70
CA VAL A 62 -6.47 1.71 -0.21
C VAL A 62 -5.22 1.44 0.61
N TYR A 63 -4.58 0.29 0.35
CA TYR A 63 -3.35 -0.13 1.01
C TYR A 63 -2.20 -0.16 0.01
N LEU A 64 -1.09 0.45 0.40
CA LEU A 64 0.17 0.46 -0.36
C LEU A 64 1.29 -0.04 0.57
N VAL A 65 2.34 -0.63 -0.01
CA VAL A 65 3.51 -1.12 0.74
C VAL A 65 4.74 -0.39 0.24
N ALA A 66 5.48 0.24 1.16
CA ALA A 66 6.76 0.87 0.89
C ALA A 66 7.91 -0.09 1.21
N ASP A 67 9.01 0.09 0.48
CA ASP A 67 10.28 -0.64 0.67
C ASP A 67 10.98 -0.25 1.99
N SER A 68 10.71 0.95 2.51
CA SER A 68 11.36 1.53 3.69
C SER A 68 10.48 2.53 4.42
N TRP A 69 10.82 2.82 5.69
CA TRP A 69 10.16 3.85 6.50
C TRP A 69 10.35 5.25 5.95
N GLU A 70 11.52 5.55 5.38
CA GLU A 70 11.81 6.83 4.74
C GLU A 70 10.91 7.05 3.51
N SER A 71 10.75 6.02 2.67
CA SER A 71 9.80 6.06 1.55
C SER A 71 8.37 6.29 2.04
N LEU A 72 7.94 5.60 3.11
CA LEU A 72 6.60 5.81 3.69
C LEU A 72 6.42 7.27 4.15
N ASP A 73 7.38 7.82 4.89
CA ASP A 73 7.30 9.17 5.42
C ASP A 73 7.25 10.21 4.30
N GLY A 74 8.09 10.04 3.27
CA GLY A 74 8.05 10.86 2.06
C GLY A 74 6.71 10.79 1.33
N TRP A 75 6.09 9.60 1.22
CA TRP A 75 4.75 9.47 0.64
C TRP A 75 3.66 10.14 1.49
N LEU A 76 3.73 10.00 2.82
CA LEU A 76 2.81 10.68 3.74
C LEU A 76 2.89 12.20 3.60
N ASP A 77 4.10 12.74 3.59
CA ASP A 77 4.33 14.18 3.46
C ASP A 77 3.92 14.70 2.08
N ALA A 78 4.21 13.95 1.01
CA ALA A 78 3.76 14.31 -0.33
C ALA A 78 2.23 14.39 -0.40
N ILE A 79 1.52 13.36 0.04
CA ILE A 79 0.05 13.33 0.00
C ILE A 79 -0.54 14.45 0.87
N ARG A 80 0.02 14.66 2.07
CA ARG A 80 -0.39 15.75 2.97
C ARG A 80 -0.16 17.13 2.34
N LEU A 81 0.94 17.32 1.64
CA LEU A 81 1.22 18.57 0.94
C LEU A 81 0.20 18.81 -0.18
N VAL A 82 -0.04 17.81 -1.02
CA VAL A 82 -1.05 17.89 -2.10
C VAL A 82 -2.43 18.21 -1.54
N TYR A 83 -2.87 17.49 -0.49
CA TYR A 83 -4.14 17.74 0.17
C TYR A 83 -4.22 19.15 0.76
N THR A 84 -3.13 19.62 1.39
CA THR A 84 -3.07 20.96 1.97
C THR A 84 -3.19 22.05 0.90
N ILE A 85 -2.56 21.87 -0.26
CA ILE A 85 -2.68 22.80 -1.39
C ILE A 85 -4.11 22.82 -1.92
N PHE A 86 -4.71 21.64 -2.10
CA PHE A 86 -6.11 21.48 -2.52
C PHE A 86 -7.09 22.13 -1.54
N ALA A 87 -6.97 21.84 -0.24
CA ALA A 87 -7.83 22.39 0.82
C ALA A 87 -7.72 23.92 0.93
N ARG A 88 -6.60 24.50 0.50
CA ARG A 88 -6.39 25.96 0.41
C ARG A 88 -6.91 26.58 -0.89
N GLY A 89 -7.46 25.80 -1.80
CA GLY A 89 -7.95 26.25 -3.12
C GLY A 89 -6.83 26.73 -4.05
N LYS A 90 -5.59 26.30 -3.84
CA LYS A 90 -4.40 26.74 -4.60
C LYS A 90 -3.95 25.68 -5.62
N SER A 91 -4.89 25.03 -6.29
CA SER A 91 -4.60 23.94 -7.22
C SER A 91 -3.66 24.36 -8.37
N ASP A 92 -3.65 25.63 -8.77
CA ASP A 92 -2.69 26.17 -9.76
C ASP A 92 -1.23 26.05 -9.30
N VAL A 93 -0.99 26.11 -7.98
CA VAL A 93 0.35 25.90 -7.40
C VAL A 93 0.77 24.43 -7.51
N LEU A 94 -0.19 23.51 -7.44
CA LEU A 94 0.08 22.08 -7.60
C LEU A 94 0.62 21.77 -9.00
N ALA A 95 0.05 22.42 -10.04
CA ALA A 95 0.54 22.29 -11.40
C ALA A 95 2.02 22.71 -11.51
N GLY A 96 2.40 23.83 -10.87
CA GLY A 96 3.78 24.30 -10.85
C GLY A 96 4.76 23.38 -10.10
N VAL A 97 4.31 22.68 -9.06
CA VAL A 97 5.12 21.71 -8.31
C VAL A 97 5.36 20.43 -9.12
N ILE A 98 4.37 20.01 -9.93
CA ILE A 98 4.47 18.77 -10.73
C ILE A 98 5.27 19.00 -12.02
N THR A 99 5.21 20.20 -12.60
CA THR A 99 5.93 20.54 -13.84
C THR A 99 7.35 21.08 -13.62
N GLY A 100 7.72 21.37 -12.38
CA GLY A 100 8.99 22.01 -11.99
C GLY A 100 10.19 21.09 -11.99
#